data_AF-A0A1H5K3C2-F1
#
_entry.id   AF-A0A1H5K3C2-F1
#
_cell.length_a   1.000
_cell.length_b   1.000
_cell.length_c   1.000
_cell.angle_alpha   90.00
_cell.angle_beta   90.00
_cell.angle_gamma   90.00
#
_symmetry.space_group_name_H-M   'P 1'
#
loop_
_entity.id
_entity.type
_entity.pdbx_description
1 polymer ?
#
loop_
_entity_poly.entity_id
_entity_poly.type
_entity_poly.pdbx_seq_one_letter_code
_entity_poly.pdbx_strand_id
1 'polypeptide(L)' 'MDSQDQVCPACGQSVERVVRRHKTLGAWVPVWGPGPCRNPDCAQYPGPARTREVPPPPPSPPESAGRPTP' A
#
# COMPACT_ATOMS: atom_id res chain seq x y z
N MET A 1 8.38 26.43 2.19
CA MET A 1 9.58 25.60 2.02
C MET A 1 9.40 24.36 2.88
N ASP A 2 9.27 23.15 2.32
CA ASP A 2 9.71 21.87 2.96
C ASP A 2 9.46 20.65 2.04
N SER A 3 10.04 20.64 0.83
CA SER A 3 9.98 19.47 -0.07
C SER A 3 11.32 18.75 -0.14
N GLN A 4 12.06 18.71 0.98
CA GLN A 4 13.40 18.13 1.00
C GLN A 4 13.25 16.62 0.79
N ASP A 5 13.56 16.17 -0.44
CA ASP A 5 13.76 14.78 -0.82
C ASP A 5 14.38 14.02 0.35
N GLN A 6 13.67 13.02 0.85
CA GLN A 6 14.18 12.21 1.94
C GLN A 6 15.13 11.19 1.33
N VAL A 7 16.27 10.93 1.97
CA VAL A 7 17.21 9.92 1.48
C VAL A 7 17.06 8.64 2.29
N CYS A 8 17.22 7.49 1.63
CA CYS A 8 17.33 6.23 2.33
C CYS A 8 18.60 6.22 3.18
N PRO A 9 18.53 5.97 4.50
CA PRO A 9 19.72 6.00 5.37
C PRO A 9 20.70 4.85 5.10
N ALA A 10 20.30 3.83 4.34
CA ALA A 10 21.15 2.68 4.03
C ALA A 10 21.95 2.85 2.73
N CYS A 11 21.35 3.41 1.68
CA CYS A 11 21.98 3.52 0.36
C CYS A 11 22.09 4.95 -0.18
N GLY A 12 21.57 5.95 0.54
CA GLY A 12 21.62 7.36 0.14
C GLY A 12 20.73 7.73 -1.06
N GLN A 13 19.97 6.79 -1.61
CA GLN A 13 19.05 7.08 -2.72
C GLN A 13 17.91 8.00 -2.29
N SER A 14 17.54 8.93 -3.17
CA SER A 14 16.36 9.76 -3.01
C SER A 14 15.11 8.89 -2.97
N VAL A 15 14.33 9.07 -1.92
CA VAL A 15 13.04 8.42 -1.73
C VAL A 15 11.96 9.49 -1.58
N GLU A 16 10.74 9.12 -1.98
CA GLU A 16 9.59 9.98 -1.75
C GLU A 16 9.41 10.24 -0.25
N ARG A 17 8.96 11.45 0.10
CA ARG A 17 8.53 11.72 1.47
C ARG A 17 7.10 11.23 1.63
N VAL A 18 6.87 10.37 2.61
CA VAL A 18 5.53 9.84 2.91
C VAL A 18 5.02 10.39 4.24
N VAL A 19 3.72 10.63 4.31
CA VAL A 19 3.03 10.89 5.58
C VAL A 19 2.47 9.56 6.10
N ARG A 20 2.94 9.14 7.27
CA ARG A 20 2.39 7.99 8.00
C ARG A 20 1.54 8.49 9.14
N ARG A 21 0.44 7.80 9.39
CA ARG A 21 -0.48 8.13 10.48
C ARG A 21 -0.09 7.26 11.67
N HIS A 22 0.28 7.88 12.79
CA HIS A 22 0.56 7.16 14.02
C HIS A 22 -0.58 7.42 15.01
N LYS A 23 -1.16 6.34 15.56
CA LYS A 23 -2.23 6.47 16.55
C LYS A 23 -1.62 6.44 17.95
N THR A 24 -1.75 7.54 18.69
CA THR A 24 -1.25 7.68 20.06
C THR A 24 -2.38 8.17 20.94
N LEU A 25 -2.68 7.44 22.02
CA LEU A 25 -3.67 7.86 23.05
C LEU A 25 -5.03 8.31 22.47
N GLY A 26 -5.51 7.62 21.43
CA GLY A 26 -6.81 7.92 20.81
C GLY A 26 -6.79 9.00 19.73
N ALA A 27 -5.68 9.74 19.56
CA ALA A 27 -5.49 10.71 18.48
C ALA A 27 -4.68 10.13 17.31
N TRP A 28 -4.90 10.64 16.11
CA TRP A 28 -4.10 10.33 14.92
C TRP A 28 -3.13 11.48 14.63
N VAL A 29 -1.84 11.19 14.71
CA VAL A 29 -0.77 12.15 14.46
C VAL A 29 -0.13 11.87 13.10
N PRO A 30 -0.03 12.86 12.19
CA PRO A 30 0.75 12.70 10.97
C PRO A 30 2.25 12.76 11.28
N VAL A 31 2.98 11.74 10.86
CA VAL A 31 4.43 11.62 10.96
C VAL A 31 5.01 11.63 9.56
N TRP A 32 5.84 12.64 9.28
CA TRP A 32 6.57 12.75 8.03
C TRP A 32 7.89 12.00 8.12
N GLY A 33 8.23 11.22 7.10
CA GLY A 33 9.53 10.55 7.06
C GLY A 33 9.87 10.01 5.68
N PRO A 34 11.04 9.37 5.55
CA PRO A 34 11.45 8.70 4.32
C PRO A 34 10.44 7.61 3.96
N GLY A 35 10.03 7.61 2.70
CA GLY A 35 9.28 6.52 2.09
C GLY A 35 10.13 5.25 1.95
N PRO A 36 9.50 4.16 1.49
CA PRO A 36 10.20 2.90 1.25
C PRO A 36 11.30 3.07 0.21
N CYS A 37 12.45 2.43 0.44
CA CYS A 37 13.50 2.39 -0.56
C CYS A 37 13.01 1.65 -1.80
N ARG A 38 13.33 2.17 -3.00
CA ARG A 38 13.01 1.53 -4.28
C ARG A 38 14.19 0.80 -4.91
N ASN A 39 15.39 0.87 -4.31
CA ASN A 39 16.57 0.17 -4.81
C ASN A 39 16.51 -1.31 -4.41
N PRO A 40 16.37 -2.27 -5.36
CA PRO A 40 16.25 -3.69 -5.05
C PRO A 40 17.52 -4.31 -4.43
N ASP A 41 18.67 -3.66 -4.60
CA ASP A 41 19.94 -4.09 -4.00
C ASP A 41 20.10 -3.62 -2.54
N CYS A 42 19.23 -2.72 -2.08
CA CYS A 42 19.30 -2.15 -0.74
C CYS A 42 18.69 -3.10 0.30
N ALA A 43 19.39 -3.29 1.43
CA ALA A 43 18.88 -4.07 2.56
C ALA A 43 17.55 -3.53 3.15
N GLN A 44 17.22 -2.26 2.88
CA GLN A 44 15.99 -1.63 3.31
C GLN A 44 14.85 -1.70 2.27
N TYR A 45 15.07 -2.38 1.15
CA TYR A 45 14.03 -2.61 0.14
C TYR A 45 12.95 -3.54 0.73
N PRO A 46 11.70 -3.09 0.88
CA PRO A 46 10.64 -3.91 1.48
C PRO A 46 10.17 -5.07 0.60
N GLY A 47 10.82 -5.32 -0.55
CA GLY A 47 10.35 -6.23 -1.57
C GLY A 47 9.19 -5.62 -2.38
N PRO A 48 8.86 -6.17 -3.56
CA PRO A 48 7.62 -5.81 -4.22
C PRO A 48 6.46 -6.15 -3.28
N ALA A 49 5.64 -5.15 -2.95
CA ALA A 49 4.37 -5.40 -2.29
C ALA A 49 3.61 -6.36 -3.19
N ARG A 50 3.56 -7.64 -2.82
CA ARG A 50 2.68 -8.59 -3.49
C ARG A 50 1.29 -8.03 -3.26
N THR A 51 0.76 -7.33 -4.26
CA THR A 51 -0.68 -7.09 -4.30
C THR A 51 -1.27 -8.46 -4.07
N ARG A 52 -2.02 -8.61 -2.98
CA ARG A 52 -2.76 -9.85 -2.77
C ARG A 52 -3.76 -9.84 -3.90
N GLU A 53 -3.40 -10.46 -5.01
CA GLU A 53 -4.26 -10.67 -6.16
C GLU A 53 -5.47 -11.40 -5.59
N VAL A 54 -6.54 -10.64 -5.33
CA VAL A 54 -7.81 -11.22 -4.96
C VAL A 54 -8.24 -11.93 -6.24
N PRO A 55 -8.32 -13.28 -6.26
CA PRO A 55 -8.78 -13.97 -7.45
C PRO A 55 -10.15 -13.39 -7.82
N PRO A 56 -10.47 -13.27 -9.13
CA PRO A 56 -11.75 -12.72 -9.55
C PRO A 56 -12.88 -13.48 -8.84
N PRO A 57 -13.95 -12.79 -8.40
CA PRO A 57 -15.08 -13.48 -7.79
C PRO A 57 -15.58 -14.59 -8.73
N PRO A 58 -15.99 -15.75 -8.20
CA PRO A 58 -16.55 -16.80 -9.05
C PRO A 58 -17.75 -16.24 -9.84
N PRO A 59 -18.01 -16.76 -11.05
CA PRO A 59 -19.16 -16.31 -11.83
C PRO A 59 -20.43 -16.49 -11.01
N SER A 60 -21.30 -15.48 -11.01
CA SER A 60 -22.61 -15.56 -10.34
C SER A 60 -23.35 -16.81 -10.83
N PRO A 61 -24.01 -17.57 -9.94
CA PRO A 61 -24.86 -18.67 -10.39
C PRO A 61 -25.91 -18.12 -11.35
N PRO A 62 -26.33 -18.91 -12.37
CA PRO A 62 -27.41 -18.48 -13.24
C PRO A 62 -28.63 -18.20 -12.36
N GLU A 63 -29.15 -16.97 -12.43
CA GLU A 63 -30.43 -16.63 -11.82
C GLU A 63 -31.42 -17.73 -12.21
N SER A 64 -31.95 -18.39 -11.19
CA SER A 64 -32.86 -19.51 -11.38
C SER A 64 -33.93 -19.09 -12.37
N ALA A 65 -33.94 -19.78 -13.52
CA ALA A 65 -34.97 -19.67 -14.53
C ALA A 65 -36.32 -19.53 -13.83
N GLY A 66 -37.00 -18.41 -14.09
CA GLY A 66 -38.30 -18.10 -13.53
C GLY A 66 -39.17 -19.34 -13.62
N ARG A 67 -39.68 -19.80 -12.46
CA ARG A 67 -40.72 -20.81 -12.40
C ARG A 67 -41.81 -20.44 -13.41
N PRO A 68 -42.17 -21.30 -14.37
CA PRO A 68 -43.41 -21.08 -15.10
C PRO A 68 -44.55 -21.19 -14.08
N THR A 69 -45.31 -20.11 -13.95
CA THR A 69 -46.56 -20.08 -13.18
C THR A 69 -47.55 -21.03 -13.88
N PRO A 70 -48.24 -21.93 -13.14
CA PRO A 70 -49.27 -22.80 -13.71
C PRO A 70 -50.49 -22.01 -14.19
#